data_AF-A0A6A2WTH5-F1
#
_entry.id   AF-A0A6A2WTH5-F1
#
_cell.length_a   1.000
_cell.length_b   1.000
_cell.length_c   1.000
_cell.angle_alpha   90.00
_cell.angle_beta   90.00
_cell.angle_gamma   90.00
#
_symmetry.space_group_name_H-M   'P 1'
#
loop_
_entity.id
_entity.type
_entity.pdbx_description
1 polymer ?
#
loop_
_entity_poly.entity_id
_entity_poly.type
_entity_poly.pdbx_seq_one_letter_code
_entity_poly.pdbx_strand_id
1 'polypeptide(L)'
;MVVEMEDVEKARTRKRPRLGWDVAPSGPEALQTPAKTRLLSPPKKDDDHEGHYCFNLGENLTPRYKILSKMGEGTFGLVLECWDRETRDYVAIKIVRSIHKYRDAAMIEIDILQHLAKNEKCTSGCVKIRNSCLPKSSAIKLIDFGSTAFDNQNHCSVVSTRHYRAPEIILGLGWSYPCDVWSVGCILVELCTGEALFQTHENLEHLAMMERVLGSIPEHMIQRANRGAEKYFLRGSRLNWPEGAVSRESIRAVKKLDLLKNMVSHVESTRYLLADLLEGLLNYDPCKRLTAVQALNHPFFESK
;
A
#
# COMPACT_ATOMS: atom_id res chain seq x y z
N MET A 1 -35.98 -47.00 26.52
CA MET A 1 -35.90 -47.69 27.82
C MET A 1 -34.77 -48.70 27.73
N VAL A 2 -33.70 -48.47 28.50
CA VAL A 2 -32.65 -49.41 28.98
C VAL A 2 -31.85 -50.14 27.86
N VAL A 3 -30.53 -50.30 27.87
CA VAL A 3 -29.58 -50.59 28.96
C VAL A 3 -28.17 -50.14 28.55
N GLU A 4 -27.40 -49.71 29.56
CA GLU A 4 -25.96 -49.49 29.56
C GLU A 4 -25.16 -50.77 29.23
N MET A 5 -23.95 -50.63 28.67
CA MET A 5 -22.84 -51.53 28.98
C MET A 5 -21.52 -50.77 28.93
N GLU A 6 -20.84 -50.79 30.07
CA GLU A 6 -19.42 -50.48 30.28
C GLU A 6 -18.52 -51.42 29.47
N ASP A 7 -17.38 -50.91 29.00
CA ASP A 7 -16.02 -51.34 29.40
C ASP A 7 -14.99 -51.10 28.29
N VAL A 8 -13.90 -50.40 28.64
CA VAL A 8 -12.50 -50.86 28.56
C VAL A 8 -11.58 -49.65 28.77
N GLU A 9 -10.95 -49.67 29.93
CA GLU A 9 -9.91 -48.75 30.37
C GLU A 9 -8.54 -49.08 29.74
N LYS A 10 -7.66 -48.04 29.70
CA LYS A 10 -6.19 -48.03 29.59
C LYS A 10 -5.56 -47.84 28.20
N ALA A 11 -5.18 -46.59 27.93
CA ALA A 11 -3.95 -46.29 27.19
C ALA A 11 -3.15 -45.17 27.89
N ARG A 12 -1.95 -45.55 28.34
CA ARG A 12 -0.97 -44.73 29.06
C ARG A 12 -0.53 -43.50 28.27
N THR A 13 -0.47 -42.35 28.96
CA THR A 13 0.24 -41.12 28.59
C THR A 13 1.67 -41.38 28.09
N ARG A 14 1.97 -41.01 26.84
CA ARG A 14 3.35 -40.79 26.38
C ARG A 14 3.61 -39.28 26.34
N LYS A 15 4.41 -38.79 27.28
CA LYS A 15 4.98 -37.43 27.24
C LYS A 15 5.93 -37.33 26.03
N ARG A 16 5.80 -36.24 25.26
CA ARG A 16 6.64 -35.91 24.11
C ARG A 16 8.11 -35.75 24.55
N PRO A 17 9.11 -36.21 23.79
CA PRO A 17 10.52 -35.99 24.12
C PRO A 17 10.84 -34.49 24.10
N ARG A 18 11.59 -34.01 25.09
CA ARG A 18 12.09 -32.63 25.14
C ARG A 18 13.15 -32.43 24.05
N LEU A 19 13.02 -31.37 23.26
CA LEU A 19 14.06 -30.94 22.33
C LEU A 19 15.12 -30.18 23.14
N GLY A 20 16.41 -30.29 22.77
CA GLY A 20 17.56 -29.82 23.55
C GLY A 20 17.65 -28.32 23.85
N TRP A 21 16.64 -27.53 23.47
CA TRP A 21 16.53 -26.09 23.70
C TRP A 21 15.59 -25.74 24.87
N ASP A 22 14.94 -26.74 25.49
CA ASP A 22 14.05 -26.58 26.66
C ASP A 22 14.81 -26.50 28.00
N VAL A 23 16.10 -26.15 27.97
CA VAL A 23 16.93 -25.99 29.19
C VAL A 23 17.17 -24.50 29.44
N ALA A 24 16.78 -24.02 30.62
CA ALA A 24 17.12 -22.68 31.07
C ALA A 24 18.66 -22.55 31.15
N PRO A 25 19.26 -21.42 30.71
CA PRO A 25 20.70 -21.28 30.78
C PRO A 25 21.14 -21.26 32.25
N SER A 26 22.08 -22.12 32.61
CA SER A 26 22.73 -22.14 33.91
C SER A 26 24.08 -21.43 33.81
N GLY A 27 24.24 -20.35 34.57
CA GLY A 27 25.53 -19.71 34.86
C GLY A 27 26.02 -18.67 33.83
N PRO A 28 26.91 -17.74 34.24
CA PRO A 28 27.36 -16.63 33.40
C PRO A 28 28.62 -17.02 32.62
N GLU A 29 28.52 -17.15 31.30
CA GLU A 29 29.71 -17.29 30.44
C GLU A 29 29.95 -16.03 29.59
N ALA A 30 31.12 -15.45 29.86
CA ALA A 30 32.01 -14.64 29.04
C ALA A 30 31.44 -13.80 27.88
N LEU A 31 31.67 -12.48 27.96
CA LEU A 31 31.61 -11.55 26.83
C LEU A 31 32.45 -12.09 25.66
N GLN A 32 31.79 -12.54 24.59
CA GLN A 32 32.38 -12.68 23.27
C GLN A 32 31.89 -11.51 22.39
N THR A 33 32.85 -10.86 21.76
CA THR A 33 32.70 -9.75 20.80
C THR A 33 31.69 -10.06 19.70
N PRO A 34 30.94 -9.06 19.18
CA PRO A 34 29.80 -9.31 18.31
C PRO A 34 30.26 -9.79 16.92
N ALA A 35 30.12 -11.09 16.69
CA ALA A 35 30.21 -11.65 15.34
C ALA A 35 29.03 -11.12 14.50
N LYS A 36 29.33 -10.67 13.28
CA LYS A 36 28.33 -10.26 12.28
C LYS A 36 27.28 -11.37 12.13
N THR A 37 26.07 -11.16 12.65
CA THR A 37 24.99 -12.13 12.65
C THR A 37 24.63 -12.47 11.20
N ARG A 38 24.98 -13.67 10.73
CA ARG A 38 24.40 -14.21 9.49
C ARG A 38 22.89 -14.24 9.70
N LEU A 39 22.14 -13.51 8.86
CA LEU A 39 20.69 -13.61 8.80
C LEU A 39 20.34 -15.07 8.48
N LEU A 40 19.94 -15.83 9.50
CA LEU A 40 19.48 -17.20 9.33
C LEU A 40 18.12 -17.16 8.64
N SER A 41 18.04 -17.79 7.47
CA SER A 41 16.77 -18.00 6.78
C SER A 41 15.84 -18.88 7.64
N PRO A 42 14.52 -18.66 7.58
CA PRO A 42 13.55 -19.52 8.25
C PRO A 42 13.74 -21.00 7.89
N PRO A 43 13.30 -21.93 8.76
CA PRO A 43 13.30 -23.36 8.45
C PRO A 43 12.62 -23.62 7.11
N LYS A 44 13.20 -24.50 6.29
CA LYS A 44 12.58 -24.89 5.02
C LYS A 44 11.30 -25.68 5.33
N LYS A 45 10.15 -25.09 5.00
CA LYS A 45 8.82 -25.71 5.06
C LYS A 45 8.23 -25.72 3.66
N ASP A 46 7.28 -26.62 3.46
CA ASP A 46 6.45 -26.59 2.26
C ASP A 46 5.52 -25.38 2.31
N ASP A 47 5.29 -24.79 1.14
CA ASP A 47 4.30 -23.75 0.96
C ASP A 47 2.88 -24.38 0.95
N ASP A 48 1.86 -23.60 1.28
CA ASP A 48 0.47 -24.03 1.16
C ASP A 48 0.02 -24.14 -0.31
N HIS A 49 -1.25 -24.49 -0.52
CA HIS A 49 -1.84 -24.63 -1.85
C HIS A 49 -1.80 -23.33 -2.67
N GLU A 50 -1.65 -22.17 -2.04
CA GLU A 50 -1.53 -20.88 -2.72
C GLU A 50 -0.07 -20.41 -2.86
N GLY A 51 0.90 -21.15 -2.34
CA GLY A 51 2.32 -20.80 -2.38
C GLY A 51 2.76 -19.86 -1.25
N HIS A 52 2.01 -19.79 -0.15
CA HIS A 52 2.40 -19.08 1.06
C HIS A 52 3.17 -19.95 2.05
N TYR A 53 4.06 -19.32 2.81
CA TYR A 53 4.79 -19.99 3.88
C TYR A 53 3.86 -20.49 4.99
N CYS A 54 3.89 -21.80 5.27
CA CYS A 54 3.11 -22.40 6.34
C CYS A 54 3.70 -22.08 7.73
N PHE A 55 2.89 -21.50 8.63
CA PHE A 55 3.30 -21.17 10.00
C PHE A 55 2.27 -21.56 11.06
N ASN A 56 2.73 -21.66 12.31
CA ASN A 56 1.87 -21.79 13.50
C ASN A 56 2.09 -20.61 14.45
N LEU A 57 1.03 -20.15 15.10
CA LEU A 57 1.17 -19.11 16.12
C LEU A 57 2.01 -19.60 17.31
N GLY A 58 2.92 -18.76 17.78
CA GLY A 58 3.82 -19.06 18.90
C GLY A 58 5.09 -19.81 18.52
N GLU A 59 5.24 -20.28 17.27
CA GLU A 59 6.49 -20.88 16.79
C GLU A 59 7.56 -19.81 16.50
N ASN A 60 8.81 -20.25 16.35
CA ASN A 60 9.91 -19.36 15.98
C ASN A 60 10.07 -19.34 14.45
N LEU A 61 10.01 -18.15 13.84
CA LEU A 61 10.33 -17.95 12.43
C LEU A 61 11.83 -18.13 12.18
N THR A 62 12.65 -17.59 13.09
CA THR A 62 14.09 -17.85 13.22
C THR A 62 14.43 -17.91 14.70
N PRO A 63 15.64 -18.29 15.14
CA PRO A 63 16.01 -18.20 16.56
C PRO A 63 15.79 -16.82 17.19
N ARG A 64 15.80 -15.76 16.37
CA ARG A 64 15.59 -14.36 16.79
C ARG A 64 14.11 -13.97 16.85
N TYR A 65 13.30 -14.39 15.89
CA TYR A 65 11.92 -13.91 15.73
C TYR A 65 10.87 -14.96 16.11
N LYS A 66 10.00 -14.62 17.05
CA LYS A 66 8.84 -15.47 17.44
C LYS A 66 7.56 -14.95 16.82
N ILE A 67 6.79 -15.81 16.14
CA ILE A 67 5.53 -15.45 15.50
C ILE A 67 4.43 -15.29 16.56
N LEU A 68 3.72 -14.17 16.54
CA LEU A 68 2.65 -13.86 17.49
C LEU A 68 1.28 -13.87 16.83
N SER A 69 1.14 -13.19 15.69
CA SER A 69 -0.14 -13.05 14.98
C SER A 69 0.10 -12.82 13.48
N LYS A 70 -0.95 -13.03 12.69
CA LYS A 70 -0.99 -12.65 11.27
C LYS A 70 -1.56 -11.23 11.16
N MET A 71 -0.77 -10.30 10.61
CA MET A 71 -1.19 -8.91 10.41
C MET A 71 -1.88 -8.68 9.07
N GLY A 72 -1.50 -9.43 8.03
CA GLY A 72 -2.07 -9.26 6.69
C GLY A 72 -1.65 -10.34 5.71
N GLU A 73 -2.37 -10.40 4.60
CA GLU A 73 -2.10 -11.29 3.46
C GLU A 73 -2.53 -10.59 2.17
N GLY A 74 -1.80 -10.87 1.09
CA GLY A 74 -2.15 -10.42 -0.25
C GLY A 74 -1.39 -11.22 -1.31
N THR A 75 -1.50 -10.77 -2.55
CA THR A 75 -0.93 -11.44 -3.74
C THR A 75 0.57 -11.73 -3.61
N PHE A 76 1.31 -10.83 -2.95
CA PHE A 76 2.76 -10.93 -2.82
C PHE A 76 3.24 -11.84 -1.69
N GLY A 77 2.37 -12.15 -0.72
CA GLY A 77 2.78 -12.83 0.50
C GLY A 77 1.94 -12.46 1.72
N LEU A 78 2.53 -12.63 2.89
CA LEU A 78 1.88 -12.39 4.17
C LEU A 78 2.76 -11.57 5.10
N VAL A 79 2.14 -10.89 6.06
CA VAL A 79 2.82 -10.07 7.06
C VAL A 79 2.49 -10.62 8.44
N LEU A 80 3.52 -10.95 9.21
CA LEU A 80 3.40 -11.49 10.55
C LEU A 80 3.88 -10.48 11.59
N GLU A 81 3.15 -10.39 12.69
CA GLU A 81 3.64 -9.75 13.91
C GLU A 81 4.58 -10.72 14.60
N CYS A 82 5.82 -10.29 14.82
CA CYS A 82 6.85 -11.08 15.48
C CYS A 82 7.45 -10.34 16.67
N TRP A 83 7.80 -11.08 17.71
CA TRP A 83 8.65 -10.59 18.79
C TRP A 83 10.12 -10.78 18.42
N ASP A 84 10.87 -9.69 18.34
CA ASP A 84 12.32 -9.72 18.18
C ASP A 84 13.02 -9.87 19.54
N ARG A 85 13.67 -11.01 19.74
CA ARG A 85 14.35 -11.34 21.01
C ARG A 85 15.62 -10.53 21.23
N GLU A 86 16.27 -10.04 20.17
CA GLU A 86 17.51 -9.26 20.27
C GLU A 86 17.20 -7.81 20.65
N THR A 87 16.32 -7.15 19.88
CA THR A 87 15.97 -5.74 20.13
C THR A 87 14.91 -5.56 21.22
N ARG A 88 14.22 -6.65 21.61
CA ARG A 88 13.10 -6.66 22.56
C ARG A 88 11.97 -5.72 22.12
N ASP A 89 11.64 -5.76 20.84
CA ASP A 89 10.57 -4.96 20.25
C ASP A 89 9.69 -5.80 19.32
N TYR A 90 8.49 -5.29 19.04
CA TYR A 90 7.57 -5.89 18.09
C TYR A 90 7.93 -5.45 16.66
N VAL A 91 7.98 -6.40 15.74
CA VAL A 91 8.32 -6.17 14.34
C VAL A 91 7.28 -6.80 13.41
N ALA A 92 7.03 -6.15 12.28
CA ALA A 92 6.26 -6.72 11.18
C ALA A 92 7.24 -7.39 10.19
N ILE A 93 7.06 -8.69 9.93
CA ILE A 93 7.89 -9.43 8.98
C ILE A 93 7.05 -9.79 7.76
N LYS A 94 7.42 -9.22 6.60
CA LYS A 94 6.84 -9.55 5.29
C LYS A 94 7.52 -10.82 4.75
N ILE A 95 6.73 -11.88 4.57
CA ILE A 95 7.17 -13.14 3.97
C ILE A 95 6.62 -13.19 2.55
N VAL A 96 7.52 -13.08 1.58
CA VAL A 96 7.20 -13.07 0.15
C VAL A 96 7.05 -14.51 -0.35
N ARG A 97 6.00 -14.78 -1.15
CA ARG A 97 5.76 -16.10 -1.73
C ARG A 97 6.99 -16.58 -2.54
N SER A 98 7.21 -17.88 -2.60
CA SER A 98 8.36 -18.49 -3.30
C SER A 98 8.22 -18.48 -4.84
N ILE A 99 7.70 -17.40 -5.41
CA ILE A 99 7.42 -17.25 -6.86
C ILE A 99 8.42 -16.23 -7.43
N HIS A 100 9.07 -16.59 -8.55
CA HIS A 100 10.16 -15.81 -9.15
C HIS A 100 9.82 -14.32 -9.31
N LYS A 101 8.67 -14.01 -9.92
CA LYS A 101 8.22 -12.62 -10.15
C LYS A 101 8.08 -11.80 -8.86
N TYR A 102 7.62 -12.42 -7.78
CA TYR A 102 7.45 -11.72 -6.48
C TYR A 102 8.78 -11.57 -5.75
N ARG A 103 9.71 -12.52 -5.91
CA ARG A 103 11.07 -12.38 -5.40
C ARG A 103 11.80 -11.23 -6.08
N ASP A 104 11.67 -11.09 -7.40
CA ASP A 104 12.28 -9.97 -8.13
C ASP A 104 11.76 -8.62 -7.63
N ALA A 105 10.43 -8.50 -7.47
CA ALA A 105 9.81 -7.30 -6.91
C ALA A 105 10.27 -7.02 -5.46
N ALA A 106 10.42 -8.06 -4.63
CA ALA A 106 10.94 -7.93 -3.28
C ALA A 106 12.41 -7.48 -3.23
N MET A 107 13.23 -7.88 -4.20
CA MET A 107 14.61 -7.41 -4.30
C MET A 107 14.68 -5.92 -4.65
N ILE A 108 13.78 -5.45 -5.53
CA ILE A 108 13.62 -4.02 -5.83
C ILE A 108 13.21 -3.25 -4.56
N GLU A 109 12.21 -3.76 -3.83
CA GLU A 109 11.76 -3.18 -2.55
C GLU A 109 12.92 -3.06 -1.54
N ILE A 110 13.72 -4.11 -1.38
CA ILE A 110 14.90 -4.12 -0.49
C ILE A 110 15.93 -3.09 -0.92
N ASP A 111 16.26 -3.01 -2.21
CA ASP A 111 17.26 -2.07 -2.73
C ASP A 111 16.84 -0.61 -2.49
N ILE A 112 15.56 -0.31 -2.72
CA ILE A 112 14.99 1.02 -2.50
C ILE A 112 15.00 1.37 -1.02
N LEU A 113 14.57 0.45 -0.14
CA LEU A 113 14.63 0.65 1.31
C LEU A 113 16.07 0.90 1.80
N GLN A 114 17.05 0.17 1.27
CA GLN A 114 18.46 0.41 1.60
C GLN A 114 18.97 1.75 1.09
N HIS A 115 18.56 2.17 -0.11
CA HIS A 115 18.92 3.47 -0.67
C HIS A 115 18.33 4.61 0.15
N LEU A 116 17.05 4.51 0.54
CA LEU A 116 16.39 5.47 1.42
C LEU A 116 17.11 5.56 2.77
N ALA A 117 17.37 4.43 3.42
CA ALA A 117 18.05 4.38 4.72
C ALA A 117 19.46 5.01 4.70
N LYS A 118 20.19 4.93 3.58
CA LYS A 118 21.51 5.58 3.43
C LYS A 118 21.41 7.09 3.24
N ASN A 119 20.29 7.59 2.72
CA ASN A 119 20.09 8.99 2.34
C ASN A 119 19.22 9.78 3.32
N GLU A 120 18.77 9.16 4.42
CA GLU A 120 18.07 9.86 5.50
C GLU A 120 19.01 10.86 6.21
N LYS A 121 18.82 12.16 5.93
CA LYS A 121 19.50 13.27 6.63
C LYS A 121 18.83 13.67 7.95
N CYS A 122 17.64 13.15 8.23
CA CYS A 122 16.83 13.49 9.41
C CYS A 122 16.31 12.21 10.05
N THR A 123 16.21 12.18 11.38
CA THR A 123 15.75 11.05 12.21
C THR A 123 14.26 10.73 12.03
N SER A 124 13.82 10.49 10.80
CA SER A 124 12.48 10.00 10.48
C SER A 124 12.51 8.48 10.47
N GLY A 125 12.97 7.88 11.58
CA GLY A 125 13.28 6.45 11.65
C GLY A 125 12.16 5.61 11.06
N CYS A 126 12.42 4.96 9.93
CA CYS A 126 11.51 4.02 9.31
C CYS A 126 11.07 2.97 10.34
N VAL A 127 9.75 2.75 10.45
CA VAL A 127 9.07 1.76 11.31
C VAL A 127 9.08 2.06 12.83
N LYS A 128 7.89 2.39 13.36
CA LYS A 128 7.48 2.02 14.74
C LYS A 128 5.96 2.16 14.85
N ILE A 129 5.23 1.05 14.92
CA ILE A 129 3.77 1.02 15.11
C ILE A 129 3.49 0.66 16.57
N ARG A 130 2.57 1.39 17.22
CA ARG A 130 2.06 1.11 18.57
C ARG A 130 0.54 1.07 18.56
N ASN A 131 -0.01 0.01 19.15
CA ASN A 131 -1.44 -0.34 19.16
C ASN A 131 -2.36 0.72 19.82
N SER A 132 -3.43 1.08 19.09
CA SER A 132 -4.80 1.37 19.56
C SER A 132 -5.69 1.71 18.36
N CYS A 133 -6.99 1.41 18.39
CA CYS A 133 -7.98 1.64 17.30
C CYS A 133 -8.28 3.11 16.95
N LEU A 134 -7.45 4.04 17.42
CA LEU A 134 -7.19 5.34 16.80
C LEU A 134 -5.67 5.50 16.84
N PRO A 135 -5.02 6.01 15.77
CA PRO A 135 -3.60 6.29 15.82
C PRO A 135 -3.31 7.20 17.02
N LYS A 136 -2.46 6.77 17.96
CA LYS A 136 -2.02 7.63 19.08
C LYS A 136 -1.34 8.92 18.59
N SER A 137 -0.98 8.95 17.32
CA SER A 137 -0.33 10.03 16.62
C SER A 137 -0.81 10.04 15.18
N SER A 138 -0.97 11.23 14.60
CA SER A 138 -1.14 11.44 13.15
C SER A 138 0.16 11.22 12.35
N ALA A 139 1.26 10.86 13.02
CA ALA A 139 2.50 10.50 12.35
C ALA A 139 2.29 9.24 11.51
N ILE A 140 2.40 9.40 10.19
CA ILE A 140 2.31 8.34 9.19
C ILE A 140 3.68 8.04 8.59
N LYS A 141 3.83 6.84 8.02
CA LYS A 141 5.02 6.42 7.28
C LYS A 141 4.57 5.71 6.01
N LEU A 142 5.26 5.97 4.90
CA LEU A 142 5.03 5.24 3.66
C LEU A 142 5.53 3.79 3.81
N ILE A 143 4.81 2.87 3.18
CA ILE A 143 5.09 1.44 3.18
C ILE A 143 4.95 0.91 1.75
N ASP A 144 5.35 -0.36 1.56
CA ASP A 144 5.13 -1.13 0.34
C ASP A 144 5.80 -0.54 -0.91
N PHE A 145 7.13 -0.56 -0.92
CA PHE A 145 7.97 -0.11 -2.04
C PHE A 145 8.12 -1.22 -3.11
N GLY A 146 7.23 -2.21 -3.15
CA GLY A 146 7.27 -3.31 -4.12
C GLY A 146 6.91 -2.91 -5.56
N SER A 147 6.31 -1.72 -5.73
CA SER A 147 5.94 -1.17 -7.05
C SER A 147 6.70 0.11 -7.40
N THR A 148 7.65 0.54 -6.58
CA THR A 148 8.45 1.74 -6.89
C THR A 148 9.45 1.46 -8.01
N ALA A 149 9.65 2.45 -8.87
CA ALA A 149 10.58 2.39 -9.98
C ALA A 149 11.58 3.54 -9.89
N PHE A 150 12.83 3.27 -10.28
CA PHE A 150 13.81 4.31 -10.54
C PHE A 150 13.60 4.91 -11.93
N ASP A 151 13.92 6.19 -12.10
CA ASP A 151 13.76 6.94 -13.36
C ASP A 151 14.47 6.29 -14.56
N ASN A 152 15.57 5.57 -14.31
CA ASN A 152 16.39 4.92 -15.33
C ASN A 152 15.94 3.48 -15.67
N GLN A 153 14.80 3.00 -15.16
CA GLN A 153 14.31 1.63 -15.41
C GLN A 153 13.11 1.63 -16.37
N ASN A 154 12.83 0.48 -17.00
CA ASN A 154 11.65 0.33 -17.84
C ASN A 154 10.38 0.48 -16.98
N HIS A 155 9.59 1.50 -17.29
CA HIS A 155 8.37 1.81 -16.58
C HIS A 155 7.24 0.87 -17.03
N CYS A 156 6.55 0.22 -16.08
CA CYS A 156 5.31 -0.48 -16.37
C CYS A 156 4.28 0.50 -16.95
N SER A 157 3.56 0.11 -18.00
CA SER A 157 2.59 1.00 -18.66
C SER A 157 1.38 1.33 -17.78
N VAL A 158 1.08 0.50 -16.78
CA VAL A 158 -0.01 0.71 -15.82
C VAL A 158 0.56 0.56 -14.40
N VAL A 159 0.44 1.62 -13.61
CA VAL A 159 0.83 1.67 -12.20
C VAL A 159 -0.30 2.26 -11.33
N SER A 160 -0.10 2.22 -10.02
CA SER A 160 -1.05 2.63 -8.98
C SER A 160 -2.33 1.78 -8.90
N THR A 161 -2.90 1.70 -7.70
CA THR A 161 -4.27 1.20 -7.52
C THR A 161 -5.23 2.12 -8.25
N ARG A 162 -6.23 1.53 -8.93
CA ARG A 162 -7.08 2.24 -9.90
C ARG A 162 -7.67 3.55 -9.40
N HIS A 163 -8.18 3.59 -8.16
CA HIS A 163 -8.84 4.78 -7.60
C HIS A 163 -7.89 5.99 -7.41
N TYR A 164 -6.58 5.74 -7.36
CA TYR A 164 -5.55 6.78 -7.16
C TYR A 164 -4.72 7.02 -8.44
N ARG A 165 -5.12 6.40 -9.56
CA ARG A 165 -4.33 6.43 -10.80
C ARG A 165 -4.49 7.77 -11.53
N ALA A 166 -3.37 8.37 -11.88
CA ALA A 166 -3.29 9.64 -12.59
C ALA A 166 -3.78 9.55 -14.06
N PRO A 167 -4.31 10.64 -14.64
CA PRO A 167 -4.86 10.67 -15.99
C PRO A 167 -3.80 10.36 -17.06
N GLU A 168 -2.56 10.82 -16.92
CA GLU A 168 -1.47 10.56 -17.87
C GLU A 168 -1.16 9.05 -18.01
N ILE A 169 -1.39 8.26 -16.97
CA ILE A 169 -1.26 6.80 -17.02
C ILE A 169 -2.40 6.19 -17.83
N ILE A 170 -3.65 6.64 -17.62
CA ILE A 170 -4.83 6.15 -18.33
C ILE A 170 -4.76 6.51 -19.83
N LEU A 171 -4.27 7.72 -20.13
CA LEU A 171 -4.07 8.23 -21.49
C LEU A 171 -2.80 7.68 -22.17
N GLY A 172 -1.92 7.03 -21.39
CA GLY A 172 -0.69 6.44 -21.90
C GLY A 172 0.34 7.47 -22.37
N LEU A 173 0.45 8.60 -21.69
CA LEU A 173 1.37 9.71 -21.99
C LEU A 173 2.78 9.53 -21.38
N GLY A 174 3.01 8.39 -20.72
CA GLY A 174 4.13 8.21 -19.80
C GLY A 174 3.82 8.79 -18.42
N TRP A 175 4.60 8.39 -17.43
CA TRP A 175 4.44 8.83 -16.04
C TRP A 175 5.81 8.90 -15.35
N SER A 176 5.87 9.72 -14.31
CA SER A 176 7.03 9.92 -13.42
C SER A 176 6.48 10.44 -12.08
N TYR A 177 7.30 11.09 -11.25
CA TYR A 177 6.94 11.58 -9.92
C TYR A 177 5.57 12.30 -9.78
N PRO A 178 5.07 13.09 -10.75
CA PRO A 178 3.77 13.75 -10.61
C PRO A 178 2.58 12.79 -10.39
N CYS A 179 2.65 11.52 -10.83
CA CYS A 179 1.54 10.58 -10.63
C CYS A 179 1.31 10.24 -9.14
N ASP A 180 2.37 10.29 -8.32
CA ASP A 180 2.25 10.10 -6.88
C ASP A 180 1.57 11.30 -6.23
N VAL A 181 1.85 12.52 -6.72
CA VAL A 181 1.18 13.74 -6.24
C VAL A 181 -0.32 13.69 -6.52
N TRP A 182 -0.72 13.19 -7.69
CA TRP A 182 -2.13 12.94 -7.99
C TRP A 182 -2.75 11.95 -6.99
N SER A 183 -2.03 10.86 -6.70
CA SER A 183 -2.47 9.85 -5.72
C SER A 183 -2.68 10.46 -4.34
N VAL A 184 -1.77 11.35 -3.90
CA VAL A 184 -1.91 12.12 -2.65
C VAL A 184 -3.17 13.00 -2.68
N GLY A 185 -3.44 13.70 -3.78
CA GLY A 185 -4.67 14.50 -3.93
C GLY A 185 -5.93 13.66 -3.73
N CYS A 186 -6.01 12.48 -4.35
CA CYS A 186 -7.12 11.55 -4.17
C CYS A 186 -7.26 11.06 -2.71
N ILE A 187 -6.14 10.70 -2.08
CA ILE A 187 -6.11 10.24 -0.67
C ILE A 187 -6.58 11.36 0.27
N LEU A 188 -6.17 12.61 0.04
CA LEU A 188 -6.60 13.73 0.87
C LEU A 188 -8.11 13.97 0.78
N VAL A 189 -8.70 13.83 -0.41
CA VAL A 189 -10.17 13.89 -0.55
C VAL A 189 -10.82 12.73 0.20
N GLU A 190 -10.32 11.50 0.03
CA GLU A 190 -10.86 10.32 0.72
C GLU A 190 -10.77 10.46 2.26
N LEU A 191 -9.69 11.04 2.79
CA LEU A 191 -9.57 11.33 4.22
C LEU A 191 -10.60 12.36 4.71
N CYS A 192 -11.00 13.29 3.85
CA CYS A 192 -11.99 14.33 4.20
C CYS A 192 -13.44 13.82 4.10
N THR A 193 -13.72 12.95 3.14
CA THR A 193 -15.08 12.49 2.83
C THR A 193 -15.41 11.11 3.39
N GLY A 194 -14.39 10.28 3.66
CA GLY A 194 -14.51 8.87 4.00
C GLY A 194 -14.78 7.94 2.80
N GLU A 195 -14.88 8.49 1.58
CA GLU A 195 -15.13 7.71 0.36
C GLU A 195 -14.05 8.00 -0.69
N ALA A 196 -13.59 6.97 -1.41
CA ALA A 196 -12.62 7.12 -2.49
C ALA A 196 -13.17 8.07 -3.57
N LEU A 197 -12.36 9.07 -3.97
CA LEU A 197 -12.78 10.11 -4.90
C LEU A 197 -13.26 9.54 -6.25
N PHE A 198 -12.53 8.55 -6.79
CA PHE A 198 -12.83 7.90 -8.06
C PHE A 198 -13.07 6.40 -7.88
N GLN A 199 -14.27 6.03 -7.42
CA GLN A 199 -14.64 4.63 -7.21
C GLN A 199 -15.14 3.98 -8.51
N THR A 200 -14.21 3.42 -9.28
CA THR A 200 -14.49 2.85 -10.60
C THR A 200 -13.58 1.65 -10.89
N HIS A 201 -14.04 0.78 -11.81
CA HIS A 201 -13.28 -0.35 -12.34
C HIS A 201 -12.94 -0.24 -13.83
N GLU A 202 -13.32 0.86 -14.49
CA GLU A 202 -13.19 1.03 -15.95
C GLU A 202 -12.52 2.37 -16.29
N ASN A 203 -11.75 2.43 -17.38
CA ASN A 203 -10.98 3.63 -17.73
C ASN A 203 -11.87 4.77 -18.24
N LEU A 204 -12.88 4.48 -19.07
CA LEU A 204 -13.74 5.53 -19.63
C LEU A 204 -14.60 6.19 -18.54
N GLU A 205 -15.16 5.37 -17.66
CA GLU A 205 -15.86 5.85 -16.46
C GLU A 205 -14.93 6.70 -15.59
N HIS A 206 -13.68 6.26 -15.39
CA HIS A 206 -12.71 7.02 -14.60
C HIS A 206 -12.45 8.41 -15.18
N LEU A 207 -12.21 8.52 -16.49
CA LEU A 207 -12.04 9.82 -17.16
C LEU A 207 -13.30 10.69 -17.05
N ALA A 208 -14.50 10.09 -17.13
CA ALA A 208 -15.75 10.80 -16.98
C ALA A 208 -15.98 11.30 -15.54
N MET A 209 -15.59 10.51 -14.53
CA MET A 209 -15.57 10.94 -13.13
C MET A 209 -14.61 12.11 -12.93
N MET A 210 -13.41 12.06 -13.53
CA MET A 210 -12.47 13.17 -13.49
C MET A 210 -13.10 14.43 -14.10
N GLU A 211 -13.69 14.34 -15.31
CA GLU A 211 -14.32 15.51 -15.95
C GLU A 211 -15.47 16.10 -15.11
N ARG A 212 -16.22 15.25 -14.41
CA ARG A 212 -17.30 15.68 -13.52
C ARG A 212 -16.80 16.47 -12.30
N VAL A 213 -15.65 16.08 -11.75
CA VAL A 213 -15.06 16.65 -10.52
C VAL A 213 -14.18 17.87 -10.82
N LEU A 214 -13.37 17.81 -11.87
CA LEU A 214 -12.27 18.75 -12.14
C LEU A 214 -12.50 19.61 -13.39
N GLY A 215 -13.54 19.31 -14.19
CA GLY A 215 -13.77 19.95 -15.48
C GLY A 215 -13.05 19.26 -16.64
N SER A 216 -13.14 19.81 -17.84
CA SER A 216 -12.69 19.14 -19.06
C SER A 216 -11.20 18.80 -19.08
N ILE A 217 -10.87 17.62 -19.61
CA ILE A 217 -9.47 17.21 -19.82
C ILE A 217 -8.82 18.15 -20.85
N PRO A 218 -7.60 18.66 -20.59
CA PRO A 218 -6.92 19.55 -21.54
C PRO A 218 -6.73 18.90 -22.92
N GLU A 219 -7.10 19.63 -23.97
CA GLU A 219 -7.08 19.12 -25.36
C GLU A 219 -5.69 18.61 -25.78
N HIS A 220 -4.63 19.29 -25.38
CA HIS A 220 -3.26 18.89 -25.69
C HIS A 220 -2.88 17.52 -25.10
N MET A 221 -3.51 17.09 -23.99
CA MET A 221 -3.30 15.74 -23.45
C MET A 221 -4.08 14.70 -24.26
N ILE A 222 -5.30 15.03 -24.68
CA ILE A 222 -6.13 14.17 -25.52
C ILE A 222 -5.44 13.89 -26.85
N GLN A 223 -4.92 14.93 -27.51
CA GLN A 223 -4.22 14.82 -28.80
C GLN A 223 -2.93 13.99 -28.73
N ARG A 224 -2.30 13.90 -27.56
CA ARG A 224 -1.09 13.11 -27.32
C ARG A 224 -1.38 11.70 -26.81
N ALA A 225 -2.64 11.38 -26.52
CA ALA A 225 -3.01 10.08 -25.98
C ALA A 225 -2.59 8.95 -26.92
N ASN A 226 -2.23 7.80 -26.35
CA ASN A 226 -1.80 6.67 -27.17
C ASN A 226 -2.99 6.01 -27.90
N ARG A 227 -2.68 5.13 -28.88
CA ARG A 227 -3.71 4.38 -29.65
C ARG A 227 -4.72 3.62 -28.78
N GLY A 228 -4.32 3.19 -27.58
CA GLY A 228 -5.19 2.48 -26.65
C GLY A 228 -6.24 3.39 -26.01
N ALA A 229 -5.92 4.68 -25.84
CA ALA A 229 -6.77 5.69 -25.22
C ALA A 229 -7.62 6.48 -26.23
N GLU A 230 -7.26 6.50 -27.52
CA GLU A 230 -8.04 7.17 -28.59
C GLU A 230 -9.53 6.75 -28.60
N LYS A 231 -9.81 5.48 -28.29
CA LYS A 231 -11.18 4.92 -28.23
C LYS A 231 -12.09 5.60 -27.20
N TYR A 232 -11.51 6.32 -26.23
CA TYR A 232 -12.27 7.03 -25.21
C TYR A 232 -12.79 8.39 -25.69
N PHE A 233 -12.36 8.87 -26.86
CA PHE A 233 -12.68 10.20 -27.35
C PHE A 233 -13.41 10.18 -28.69
N LEU A 234 -14.49 10.96 -28.80
CA LEU A 234 -15.19 11.23 -30.04
C LEU A 234 -14.40 12.27 -30.84
N ARG A 235 -14.05 11.92 -32.08
CA ARG A 235 -13.32 12.78 -33.02
C ARG A 235 -12.01 13.35 -32.45
N GLY A 236 -11.41 12.67 -31.46
CA GLY A 236 -10.14 13.07 -30.85
C GLY A 236 -10.19 14.31 -29.97
N SER A 237 -11.36 14.82 -29.56
CA SER A 237 -11.46 16.08 -28.81
C SER A 237 -12.38 16.06 -27.60
N ARG A 238 -13.44 15.23 -27.61
CA ARG A 238 -14.42 15.15 -26.51
C ARG A 238 -14.51 13.74 -25.98
N LEU A 239 -14.66 13.57 -24.67
CA LEU A 239 -14.85 12.25 -24.09
C LEU A 239 -16.13 11.60 -24.65
N ASN A 240 -16.06 10.31 -24.99
CA ASN A 240 -17.19 9.53 -25.46
C ASN A 240 -18.12 9.15 -24.30
N TRP A 241 -18.74 10.14 -23.69
CA TRP A 241 -19.58 10.00 -22.50
C TRP A 241 -20.82 10.89 -22.59
N PRO A 242 -22.03 10.39 -22.23
CA PRO A 242 -22.33 9.09 -21.63
C PRO A 242 -22.53 7.94 -22.63
N GLU A 243 -22.47 8.18 -23.94
CA GLU A 243 -22.79 7.19 -24.98
C GLU A 243 -21.88 5.96 -24.94
N GLY A 244 -20.61 6.14 -24.55
CA GLY A 244 -19.65 5.04 -24.38
C GLY A 244 -19.76 4.30 -23.03
N ALA A 245 -20.67 4.69 -22.14
CA ALA A 245 -20.77 4.08 -20.81
C ALA A 245 -21.12 2.60 -20.88
N VAL A 246 -20.49 1.79 -20.02
CA VAL A 246 -20.70 0.33 -19.97
C VAL A 246 -22.06 -0.06 -19.38
N SER A 247 -22.68 0.81 -18.58
CA SER A 247 -23.96 0.54 -17.91
C SER A 247 -24.65 1.82 -17.44
N ARG A 248 -25.95 1.72 -17.12
CA ARG A 248 -26.71 2.83 -16.52
C ARG A 248 -26.23 3.13 -15.09
N GLU A 249 -25.75 2.12 -14.38
CA GLU A 249 -25.13 2.23 -13.06
C GLU A 249 -23.90 3.12 -13.12
N SER A 250 -23.07 2.93 -14.15
CA SER A 250 -21.88 3.74 -14.40
C SER A 250 -22.24 5.21 -14.65
N ILE A 251 -23.26 5.45 -15.48
CA ILE A 251 -23.80 6.81 -15.71
C ILE A 251 -24.30 7.44 -14.40
N ARG A 252 -25.01 6.69 -13.56
CA ARG A 252 -25.50 7.18 -12.26
C ARG A 252 -24.34 7.49 -11.29
N ALA A 253 -23.32 6.64 -11.25
CA ALA A 253 -22.14 6.82 -10.41
C ALA A 253 -21.42 8.14 -10.75
N VAL A 254 -21.14 8.40 -12.02
CA VAL A 254 -20.55 9.68 -12.45
C VAL A 254 -21.46 10.85 -12.12
N LYS A 255 -22.77 10.75 -12.36
CA LYS A 255 -23.72 11.83 -12.06
C LYS A 255 -23.82 12.17 -10.57
N LYS A 256 -23.57 11.22 -9.67
CA LYS A 256 -23.61 11.41 -8.21
C LYS A 256 -22.45 12.29 -7.72
N LEU A 257 -21.31 12.28 -8.40
CA LEU A 257 -20.16 13.11 -8.03
C LEU A 257 -20.50 14.59 -8.19
N ASP A 258 -19.87 15.42 -7.37
CA ASP A 258 -19.94 16.87 -7.45
C ASP A 258 -18.58 17.48 -7.81
N LEU A 259 -18.53 18.78 -8.06
CA LEU A 259 -17.29 19.51 -8.30
C LEU A 259 -16.39 19.46 -7.07
N LEU A 260 -15.08 19.35 -7.28
CA LEU A 260 -14.08 19.27 -6.20
C LEU A 260 -14.29 20.34 -5.13
N LYS A 261 -14.51 21.60 -5.56
CA LYS A 261 -14.78 22.73 -4.67
C LYS A 261 -15.95 22.46 -3.72
N ASN A 262 -17.04 21.92 -4.25
CA ASN A 262 -18.26 21.66 -3.49
C ASN A 262 -18.10 20.51 -2.49
N MET A 263 -17.30 19.50 -2.85
CA MET A 263 -17.06 18.32 -2.03
C MET A 263 -16.32 18.66 -0.72
N VAL A 264 -15.49 19.71 -0.74
CA VAL A 264 -14.71 20.14 0.43
C VAL A 264 -15.25 21.43 1.05
N SER A 265 -16.21 22.13 0.42
CA SER A 265 -16.77 23.39 0.93
C SER A 265 -17.97 23.17 1.85
N HIS A 266 -17.72 22.99 3.16
CA HIS A 266 -18.72 23.31 4.19
C HIS A 266 -18.17 24.37 5.14
N VAL A 267 -18.46 25.64 4.80
CA VAL A 267 -18.52 26.87 5.62
C VAL A 267 -17.39 27.15 6.62
N GLU A 268 -16.13 26.93 6.27
CA GLU A 268 -15.00 27.33 7.12
C GLU A 268 -13.82 27.85 6.30
N SER A 269 -13.23 28.97 6.74
CA SER A 269 -12.16 29.70 6.04
C SER A 269 -10.94 28.83 5.74
N THR A 270 -10.67 27.77 6.50
CA THR A 270 -9.52 26.89 6.23
C THR A 270 -9.76 25.96 5.02
N ARG A 271 -11.02 25.79 4.58
CA ARG A 271 -11.38 24.86 3.50
C ARG A 271 -11.17 25.42 2.10
N TYR A 272 -11.11 26.74 1.92
CA TYR A 272 -10.72 27.29 0.61
C TYR A 272 -9.25 26.98 0.31
N LEU A 273 -8.38 27.05 1.33
CA LEU A 273 -6.97 26.69 1.21
C LEU A 273 -6.78 25.19 0.90
N LEU A 274 -7.64 24.35 1.46
CA LEU A 274 -7.65 22.92 1.12
C LEU A 274 -8.09 22.70 -0.32
N ALA A 275 -9.16 23.36 -0.77
CA ALA A 275 -9.62 23.27 -2.16
C ALA A 275 -8.54 23.73 -3.14
N ASP A 276 -7.88 24.85 -2.86
CA ASP A 276 -6.79 25.40 -3.67
C ASP A 276 -5.59 24.43 -3.74
N LEU A 277 -5.19 23.86 -2.60
CA LEU A 277 -4.17 22.81 -2.56
C LEU A 277 -4.57 21.62 -3.43
N LEU A 278 -5.80 21.12 -3.26
CA LEU A 278 -6.31 19.96 -3.99
C LEU A 278 -6.40 20.21 -5.50
N GLU A 279 -6.76 21.42 -5.94
CA GLU A 279 -6.73 21.80 -7.36
C GLU A 279 -5.30 21.78 -7.93
N GLY A 280 -4.31 22.18 -7.14
CA GLY A 280 -2.90 22.07 -7.51
C GLY A 280 -2.39 20.62 -7.58
N LEU A 281 -2.82 19.77 -6.64
CA LEU A 281 -2.44 18.34 -6.59
C LEU A 281 -3.14 17.51 -7.68
N LEU A 282 -4.40 17.84 -8.01
CA LEU A 282 -5.24 17.14 -8.99
C LEU A 282 -5.25 17.86 -10.35
N ASN A 283 -4.20 18.62 -10.68
CA ASN A 283 -4.06 19.17 -12.01
C ASN A 283 -3.84 18.04 -13.04
N TYR A 284 -4.61 18.06 -14.13
CA TYR A 284 -4.50 17.08 -15.20
C TYR A 284 -3.10 17.02 -15.80
N ASP A 285 -2.52 18.19 -16.11
CA ASP A 285 -1.22 18.27 -16.77
C ASP A 285 -0.12 18.03 -15.73
N PRO A 286 0.64 16.91 -15.82
CA PRO A 286 1.68 16.60 -14.85
C PRO A 286 2.80 17.65 -14.80
N CYS A 287 2.96 18.48 -15.84
CA CYS A 287 3.94 19.57 -15.86
C CYS A 287 3.47 20.80 -15.09
N LYS A 288 2.16 20.94 -14.87
CA LYS A 288 1.53 22.05 -14.13
C LYS A 288 1.07 21.64 -12.74
N ARG A 289 0.99 20.34 -12.48
CA ARG A 289 0.69 19.76 -11.17
C ARG A 289 1.74 20.21 -10.16
N LEU A 290 1.30 20.52 -8.94
CA LEU A 290 2.22 20.87 -7.87
C LEU A 290 3.24 19.74 -7.67
N THR A 291 4.49 20.11 -7.42
CA THR A 291 5.47 19.17 -6.87
C THR A 291 5.23 18.99 -5.37
N ALA A 292 5.72 17.89 -4.79
CA ALA A 292 5.63 17.67 -3.34
C ALA A 292 6.26 18.83 -2.54
N VAL A 293 7.37 19.40 -3.02
CA VAL A 293 8.03 20.55 -2.38
C VAL A 293 7.15 21.80 -2.44
N GLN A 294 6.53 22.09 -3.58
CA GLN A 294 5.60 23.23 -3.68
C GLN A 294 4.36 23.02 -2.81
N ALA A 295 3.80 21.81 -2.79
CA ALA A 295 2.66 21.47 -1.96
C ALA A 295 2.96 21.62 -0.45
N LEU A 296 4.16 21.25 0.01
CA LEU A 296 4.57 21.43 1.40
C LEU A 296 4.69 22.91 1.81
N ASN A 297 5.00 23.80 0.86
CA ASN A 297 5.07 25.25 1.07
C ASN A 297 3.72 25.93 0.78
N HIS A 298 2.63 25.18 0.65
CA HIS A 298 1.32 25.75 0.37
C HIS A 298 0.76 26.44 1.63
N PRO A 299 0.06 27.60 1.50
CA PRO A 299 -0.49 28.33 2.66
C PRO A 299 -1.43 27.52 3.56
N PHE A 300 -2.04 26.46 3.02
CA PHE A 300 -2.81 25.48 3.79
C PHE A 300 -2.03 24.89 4.98
N PHE A 301 -0.73 24.68 4.84
CA PHE A 301 0.13 24.15 5.92
C PHE A 301 0.76 25.25 6.79
N GLU A 302 0.64 26.52 6.41
CA GLU A 302 1.13 27.67 7.17
C GLU A 302 0.10 28.14 8.22
N SER A 303 -1.20 27.94 7.96
CA SER A 303 -2.26 28.21 8.93
C SER A 303 -2.25 27.16 10.05
N LYS A 304 -1.51 27.42 11.12
CA LYS A 304 -1.64 26.72 12.41
C LYS A 304 -2.68 27.36 13.30
#